data_AF-U1PGU0-F1
#
_entry.id   AF-U1PGU0-F1
#
_cell.length_a   1.000
_cell.length_b   1.000
_cell.length_c   1.000
_cell.angle_alpha   90.00
_cell.angle_beta   90.00
_cell.angle_gamma   90.00
#
_symmetry.space_group_name_H-M   'P 1'
#
loop_
_entity.id
_entity.type
_entity.pdbx_description
1 polymer ?
#
loop_
_entity_poly.entity_id
_entity_poly.type
_entity_poly.pdbx_seq_one_letter_code
_entity_poly.pdbx_strand_id
1 'polypeptide(L)'
;MDAIWLTPILENDHAPHGYNITDFFSVASDLGSREQYEQLVEAAHDRDIRVLFDVVCNHSARTHPFFEDAVGDPDSEYRDWYEWRTQRSPRRTSSGSTSRTSTSTTSGSGDTCSTPSTSGWG
;
A
#
# COMPACT_ATOMS: atom_id res chain seq x y z
N MET A 1 -20.49 -22.43 15.75
CA MET A 1 -19.51 -21.37 15.45
C MET A 1 -18.23 -22.11 15.15
N ASP A 2 -17.82 -22.18 13.89
CA ASP A 2 -16.71 -23.05 13.44
C ASP A 2 -15.43 -22.27 13.14
N ALA A 3 -15.57 -20.93 13.04
CA ALA A 3 -14.49 -20.01 12.77
C ALA A 3 -14.82 -18.59 13.24
N ILE A 4 -13.77 -17.81 13.49
CA ILE A 4 -13.80 -16.34 13.60
C ILE A 4 -12.94 -15.74 12.49
N TRP A 5 -13.40 -14.62 11.94
CA TRP A 5 -12.65 -13.82 10.97
C TRP A 5 -12.39 -12.45 11.58
N LEU A 6 -11.10 -12.13 11.74
CA LEU A 6 -10.62 -10.85 12.21
C LEU A 6 -10.35 -9.93 11.00
N THR A 7 -10.79 -8.67 11.12
CA THR A 7 -10.31 -7.58 10.25
C THR A 7 -8.78 -7.43 10.38
N PRO A 8 -8.10 -6.59 9.58
CA PRO A 8 -6.63 -6.52 9.60
C PRO A 8 -6.07 -6.38 11.01
N ILE A 9 -5.16 -7.29 11.37
CA ILE A 9 -4.50 -7.35 12.69
C ILE A 9 -3.02 -6.94 12.61
N LEU A 10 -2.50 -6.70 11.41
CA LEU A 10 -1.10 -6.39 11.18
C LEU A 10 -0.83 -4.90 11.41
N GLU A 11 0.42 -4.59 11.74
CA GLU A 11 0.86 -3.21 11.97
C GLU A 11 0.54 -2.33 10.76
N ASN A 12 -0.02 -1.15 11.04
CA ASN A 12 -0.60 -0.28 10.03
C ASN A 12 -0.33 1.20 10.37
N ASP A 13 -0.64 2.10 9.44
CA ASP A 13 -0.45 3.55 9.64
C ASP A 13 -1.54 4.21 10.51
N HIS A 14 -2.41 3.41 11.14
CA HIS A 14 -3.59 3.81 11.90
C HIS A 14 -4.61 4.63 11.09
N ALA A 15 -4.59 4.54 9.76
CA ALA A 15 -5.69 5.01 8.93
C ALA A 15 -6.98 4.23 9.28
N PRO A 16 -8.16 4.80 8.98
CA PRO A 16 -9.43 4.15 9.27
C PRO A 16 -9.46 2.70 8.77
N HIS A 17 -9.87 1.79 9.66
CA HIS A 17 -10.06 0.36 9.40
C HIS A 17 -8.79 -0.51 9.24
N GLY A 18 -7.58 0.05 9.34
CA GLY A 18 -6.34 -0.74 9.47
C GLY A 18 -5.85 -1.45 8.20
N TYR A 19 -6.36 -1.11 7.01
CA TYR A 19 -5.99 -1.78 5.76
C TYR A 19 -4.67 -1.30 5.14
N ASN A 20 -4.09 -0.21 5.65
CA ASN A 20 -2.80 0.32 5.18
C ASN A 20 -1.65 -0.30 5.99
N ILE A 21 -1.16 -1.47 5.57
CA ILE A 21 -0.13 -2.22 6.32
C ILE A 21 1.25 -1.57 6.21
N THR A 22 1.95 -1.45 7.34
CA THR A 22 3.33 -0.92 7.45
C THR A 22 4.36 -2.01 7.76
N ASP A 23 3.94 -3.10 8.40
CA ASP A 23 4.77 -4.30 8.62
C ASP A 23 3.88 -5.56 8.58
N PHE A 24 4.16 -6.45 7.63
CA PHE A 24 3.40 -7.70 7.43
C PHE A 24 3.68 -8.77 8.49
N PHE A 25 4.69 -8.59 9.35
CA PHE A 25 5.13 -9.60 10.32
C PHE A 25 4.81 -9.26 11.78
N SER A 26 4.34 -8.03 12.02
CA SER A 26 4.02 -7.52 13.35
C SER A 26 2.51 -7.38 13.54
N VAL A 27 2.03 -7.69 14.75
CA VAL A 27 0.65 -7.40 15.17
C VAL A 27 0.53 -5.92 15.50
N ALA A 28 -0.59 -5.30 15.12
CA ALA A 28 -0.86 -3.90 15.40
C ALA A 28 -0.79 -3.61 16.90
N SER A 29 0.05 -2.64 17.26
CA SER A 29 0.37 -2.31 18.66
C SER A 29 -0.85 -1.92 19.52
N ASP A 30 -1.94 -1.46 18.91
CA ASP A 30 -3.21 -1.13 19.59
C ASP A 30 -4.10 -2.35 19.87
N LEU A 31 -3.84 -3.48 19.22
CA LEU A 31 -4.54 -4.75 19.42
C LEU A 31 -3.85 -5.68 20.44
N GLY A 32 -2.61 -5.34 20.83
CA GLY A 32 -1.82 -6.08 21.82
C GLY A 32 -0.55 -6.68 21.23
N SER A 33 0.12 -7.52 22.02
CA SER A 33 1.36 -8.18 21.61
C SER A 33 1.10 -9.44 20.79
N ARG A 34 2.15 -9.91 20.10
CA ARG A 34 2.14 -11.19 19.39
C ARG A 34 1.74 -12.35 20.31
N GLU A 35 2.24 -12.37 21.54
CA GLU A 35 1.94 -13.40 22.53
C GLU A 35 0.45 -13.39 22.91
N GLN A 36 -0.18 -12.21 22.99
CA GLN A 36 -1.61 -12.09 23.27
C GLN A 36 -2.45 -12.60 22.08
N TYR A 37 -2.00 -12.34 20.85
CA TYR A 37 -2.62 -12.93 19.65
C TYR A 37 -2.49 -14.46 19.64
N GLU A 38 -1.32 -15.00 19.97
CA GLU A 38 -1.09 -16.45 20.06
C GLU A 38 -1.99 -17.10 21.13
N GLN A 39 -2.18 -16.45 22.28
CA GLN A 39 -3.14 -16.88 23.32
C GLN A 39 -4.59 -16.88 22.84
N LEU A 40 -5.00 -15.88 22.05
CA LEU A 40 -6.33 -15.84 21.44
C LEU A 40 -6.53 -17.04 20.51
N VAL A 41 -5.54 -17.32 19.67
CA VAL A 41 -5.56 -18.44 18.72
C VAL A 41 -5.63 -19.78 19.45
N GLU A 42 -4.81 -19.97 20.47
CA GLU A 42 -4.82 -21.18 21.31
C GLU A 42 -6.18 -21.39 21.97
N ALA A 43 -6.72 -20.35 22.61
CA ALA A 43 -8.04 -20.42 23.26
C ALA A 43 -9.18 -20.69 22.26
N ALA A 44 -9.07 -20.21 21.01
CA ALA A 44 -10.03 -20.53 19.96
C ALA A 44 -9.92 -22.01 19.53
N HIS A 45 -8.71 -22.50 19.32
CA HIS A 45 -8.46 -23.90 18.93
C HIS A 45 -8.90 -24.90 20.00
N ASP A 46 -8.73 -24.58 21.29
CA ASP A 46 -9.26 -25.38 22.41
C ASP A 46 -10.78 -25.58 22.39
N ARG A 47 -11.48 -24.75 21.61
CA ARG A 47 -12.94 -24.77 21.43
C ARG A 47 -13.35 -25.25 20.03
N ASP A 48 -12.43 -25.84 19.27
CA ASP A 48 -12.61 -26.24 17.88
C ASP A 48 -13.00 -25.08 16.93
N ILE A 49 -12.60 -23.84 17.27
CA ILE A 49 -12.85 -22.63 16.48
C ILE A 49 -11.60 -22.28 15.67
N ARG A 50 -11.74 -22.20 14.34
CA ARG A 50 -10.67 -21.74 13.45
C ARG A 50 -10.52 -20.22 13.48
N VAL A 51 -9.30 -19.71 13.37
CA VAL A 51 -9.03 -18.26 13.27
C VAL A 51 -8.57 -17.91 11.87
N LEU A 52 -9.24 -16.95 11.24
CA LEU A 52 -8.84 -16.31 9.99
C LEU A 52 -8.62 -14.82 10.24
N PHE A 53 -7.74 -14.19 9.47
CA PHE A 53 -7.58 -12.74 9.46
C PHE A 53 -7.31 -12.23 8.04
N ASP A 54 -7.60 -10.95 7.81
CA ASP A 54 -7.35 -10.31 6.51
C ASP A 54 -5.86 -10.18 6.21
N VAL A 55 -5.46 -10.64 5.03
CA VAL A 55 -4.12 -10.41 4.47
C VAL A 55 -4.26 -9.42 3.32
N VAL A 56 -3.83 -8.19 3.54
CA VAL A 56 -3.97 -7.09 2.56
C VAL A 56 -2.73 -7.01 1.69
N CYS A 57 -2.64 -7.83 0.64
CA CYS A 57 -1.48 -7.84 -0.27
C CYS A 57 -1.64 -6.97 -1.53
N ASN A 58 -2.81 -6.39 -1.78
CA ASN A 58 -3.02 -5.55 -2.97
C ASN A 58 -2.29 -4.21 -2.89
N HIS A 59 -2.00 -3.72 -1.69
CA HIS A 59 -1.30 -2.45 -1.45
C HIS A 59 -0.61 -2.46 -0.08
N SER A 60 0.36 -1.56 0.10
CA SER A 60 0.96 -1.24 1.40
C SER A 60 0.68 0.21 1.78
N ALA A 61 0.91 0.58 3.04
CA ALA A 61 0.97 1.98 3.45
C ALA A 61 2.08 2.73 2.69
N ARG A 62 1.94 4.05 2.59
CA ARG A 62 2.99 4.92 2.02
C ARG A 62 4.22 5.03 2.93
N THR A 63 4.07 4.71 4.20
CA THR A 63 5.15 4.65 5.19
C THR A 63 5.74 3.24 5.32
N HIS A 64 5.30 2.29 4.48
CA HIS A 64 5.87 0.95 4.48
C HIS A 64 7.31 1.01 3.91
N PRO A 65 8.32 0.35 4.53
CA PRO A 65 9.71 0.39 4.08
C PRO A 65 9.91 0.09 2.59
N PHE A 66 9.24 -0.94 2.06
CA PHE A 66 9.25 -1.26 0.62
C PHE A 66 8.81 -0.07 -0.26
N PHE A 67 7.80 0.70 0.15
CA PHE A 67 7.34 1.84 -0.62
C PHE A 67 8.30 3.02 -0.52
N GLU A 68 8.80 3.31 0.68
CA GLU A 68 9.77 4.39 0.89
C GLU A 68 11.07 4.14 0.10
N ASP A 69 11.56 2.91 0.08
CA ASP A 69 12.74 2.50 -0.70
C ASP A 69 12.48 2.62 -2.21
N ALA A 70 11.35 2.10 -2.70
CA ALA A 70 10.97 2.16 -4.11
C ALA A 70 10.76 3.59 -4.64
N VAL A 71 10.27 4.50 -3.79
CA VAL A 71 10.11 5.93 -4.13
C VAL A 71 11.45 6.66 -4.07
N GLY A 72 12.30 6.34 -3.09
CA GLY A 72 13.59 6.99 -2.87
C GLY A 72 14.67 6.61 -3.88
N ASP A 73 14.62 5.39 -4.42
CA ASP A 73 15.61 4.85 -5.34
C ASP A 73 14.96 4.25 -6.60
N PRO A 74 15.15 4.84 -7.79
CA PRO A 74 14.72 4.26 -9.06
C PRO A 74 15.32 2.88 -9.38
N ASP A 75 16.46 2.52 -8.77
CA ASP A 75 17.14 1.22 -8.94
C ASP A 75 16.84 0.24 -7.78
N SER A 76 15.91 0.60 -6.88
CA SER A 76 15.44 -0.23 -5.77
C SER A 76 14.96 -1.61 -6.23
N GLU A 77 15.25 -2.66 -5.46
CA GLU A 77 14.68 -3.99 -5.67
C GLU A 77 13.14 -4.02 -5.57
N TYR A 78 12.56 -3.06 -4.84
CA TYR A 78 11.13 -2.90 -4.64
C TYR A 78 10.48 -1.99 -5.70
N ARG A 79 11.26 -1.40 -6.62
CA ARG A 79 10.75 -0.45 -7.62
C ARG A 79 9.60 -1.05 -8.43
N ASP A 80 9.77 -2.27 -8.93
CA ASP A 80 8.80 -2.94 -9.79
C ASP A 80 7.60 -3.53 -9.02
N TRP A 81 7.58 -3.44 -7.68
CA TRP A 81 6.44 -3.89 -6.87
C TRP A 81 5.27 -2.89 -6.90
N TYR A 82 5.50 -1.66 -7.35
CA TYR A 82 4.52 -0.58 -7.37
C TYR A 82 4.26 -0.06 -8.78
N GLU A 83 3.03 0.45 -9.00
CA GLU A 83 2.64 1.06 -10.28
C GLU A 83 3.00 2.54 -10.32
N TRP A 84 3.90 2.92 -11.24
CA TRP A 84 4.33 4.30 -11.44
C TRP A 84 3.55 4.97 -12.57
N ARG A 85 2.99 6.15 -12.30
CA ARG A 85 2.44 7.02 -13.34
C ARG A 85 3.40 8.15 -13.64
N THR A 86 4.04 8.08 -14.80
CA THR A 86 4.65 9.26 -15.42
C THR A 86 3.52 10.17 -15.89
N GLN A 87 3.57 11.47 -15.56
CA GLN A 87 2.66 12.43 -16.18
C GLN A 87 2.83 12.38 -17.70
N ARG A 88 1.89 11.76 -18.39
CA ARG A 88 1.87 11.75 -19.86
C ARG A 88 1.68 13.20 -20.30
N SER A 89 2.67 13.77 -20.98
CA SER A 89 2.56 15.10 -21.60
C SER A 89 1.25 15.19 -22.39
N PRO A 90 0.52 16.32 -22.37
CA PRO A 90 -0.79 16.39 -22.98
C PRO A 90 -0.67 16.00 -24.46
N ARG A 91 -1.51 15.03 -24.86
CA ARG A 91 -1.59 14.52 -26.24
C ARG A 91 -1.70 15.72 -27.18
N ARG A 92 -0.65 15.99 -27.97
CA ARG A 92 -0.68 16.97 -29.07
C ARG A 92 -1.84 16.58 -29.99
N THR A 93 -2.95 17.31 -29.91
CA THR A 93 -3.96 17.30 -30.96
C THR A 93 -3.33 17.96 -32.16
N SER A 94 -3.13 17.21 -33.24
CA SER A 94 -2.72 17.76 -34.52
C SER A 94 -3.86 18.59 -35.10
N SER A 95 -3.85 19.89 -34.81
CA SER A 95 -4.42 20.90 -35.71
C SER A 95 -3.29 21.82 -36.14
N GLY A 96 -3.17 22.03 -37.45
CA GLY A 96 -2.02 22.68 -38.05
C GLY A 96 -1.89 24.17 -37.71
N SER A 97 -0.63 24.63 -37.68
CA SER A 97 -0.11 25.91 -38.20
C SER A 97 1.05 26.44 -37.34
N THR A 98 2.24 26.43 -37.96
CA THR A 98 3.37 27.39 -37.92
C THR A 98 3.70 28.15 -36.63
N SER A 99 4.87 27.87 -36.04
CA SER A 99 6.01 28.80 -35.90
C SER A 99 7.09 28.22 -34.95
N ARG A 100 8.36 28.41 -35.31
CA ARG A 100 9.55 28.06 -34.51
C ARG A 100 9.70 29.03 -33.34
N THR A 101 9.92 28.51 -32.13
CA THR A 101 10.87 29.09 -31.17
C THR A 101 11.49 27.98 -30.33
N SER A 102 12.81 27.99 -30.27
CA SER A 102 13.70 27.16 -29.46
C SER A 102 13.69 27.55 -27.99
N THR A 103 13.61 26.57 -27.07
CA THR A 103 14.23 26.69 -25.74
C THR A 103 14.50 25.33 -25.09
N SER A 104 15.53 25.35 -24.25
CA SER A 104 16.35 24.33 -23.62
C SER A 104 15.69 23.43 -22.56
N THR A 105 16.30 22.25 -22.41
CA THR A 105 16.23 21.23 -21.35
C THR A 105 16.09 21.77 -19.92
N THR A 106 15.29 21.10 -19.07
CA THR A 106 15.67 20.69 -17.70
C THR A 106 14.77 19.53 -17.23
N SER A 107 15.44 18.50 -16.74
CA SER A 107 14.97 17.23 -16.18
C SER A 107 14.24 17.38 -14.84
N GLY A 108 13.20 16.56 -14.65
CA GLY A 108 12.51 16.35 -13.37
C GLY A 108 11.35 15.39 -13.56
N SER A 109 11.64 14.09 -13.62
CA SER A 109 10.64 13.04 -13.78
C SER A 109 9.80 12.96 -12.50
N GLY A 110 8.65 13.65 -12.51
CA GLY A 110 7.63 13.55 -11.47
C GLY A 110 6.86 12.25 -11.63
N ASP A 111 7.43 11.17 -11.10
CA ASP A 111 6.73 9.90 -10.95
C ASP A 111 5.89 9.97 -9.68
N THR A 112 4.56 10.10 -9.83
CA THR A 112 3.65 10.05 -8.69
C THR A 112 3.00 8.68 -8.62
N CYS A 113 3.30 7.93 -7.55
CA CYS A 113 2.61 6.68 -7.24
C CYS A 113 1.27 6.97 -6.53
N SER A 114 0.19 6.52 -7.15
CA SER A 114 -1.17 6.63 -6.62
C SER A 114 -1.53 5.32 -5.93
N THR A 115 -1.67 5.32 -4.61
CA THR A 115 -2.46 4.29 -3.93
C THR A 115 -3.95 4.55 -4.23
N PRO A 116 -4.78 3.52 -4.51
CA PRO A 116 -6.22 3.72 -4.67
C PRO A 116 -6.79 4.34 -3.40
N SER A 117 -7.56 5.42 -3.50
CA SER A 117 -8.24 5.98 -2.34
C SER A 117 -9.33 5.03 -1.87
N THR A 118 -9.43 4.83 -0.56
CA THR A 118 -10.46 4.02 0.10
C THR A 118 -11.88 4.62 0.01
N SER A 119 -12.07 5.70 -0.74
CA SER A 119 -13.33 6.46 -0.85
C SER A 119 -14.43 5.78 -1.70
N GLY A 120 -14.32 4.46 -1.95
CA GLY A 120 -15.26 3.70 -2.79
C GLY A 120 -16.09 2.65 -2.05
N TRP A 121 -15.91 2.51 -0.73
CA TRP A 121 -16.72 1.61 0.10
C TRP A 121 -17.56 2.45 1.05
N GLY A 122 -18.75 2.84 0.59
CA GLY A 122 -19.77 3.56 1.35
C GLY A 122 -21.15 3.23 0.81
#